data_AF-A0A8S1V587-F1
#
_entry.id   AF-A0A8S1V587-F1
#
_cell.length_a   1.000
_cell.length_b   1.000
_cell.length_c   1.000
_cell.angle_alpha   90.00
_cell.angle_beta   90.00
_cell.angle_gamma   90.00
#
_symmetry.space_group_name_H-M   'P 1'
#
loop_
_entity.id
_entity.type
_entity.pdbx_description
1 polymer ?
#
loop_
_entity_poly.entity_id
_entity_poly.type
_entity_poly.pdbx_seq_one_letter_code
_entity_poly.pdbx_strand_id
1 'polypeptide(L)'
;MKFLALISGGKDSIYNIIRCVQEGHELILLVNLYPKQIGIESDSFMYQSVGTNAIQAIAQAMDKPLMTREISGKPKITNLDYQSKDEDRIGDEVEDLYLILKEAILTYPDIKGVSSGAIASTYQKLRVEDCCNRLGLTSLAYLWNQDQFSLLDQMLQNNMNIILIKVAAMGLTQKHLGKTIQELYDYFKEINKKFGFHPCGEGGEFESFVLDCPLYKKRIHIKAQLEVQIQEQKDTIEDAQSWIEFHTLELENSEERLAGQQAWYAVQSEIYETQTAERAAQNEIVDRLQEHISEKLSTTAQFISKRN
;
A
#
# COMPACT_ATOMS: atom_id res chain seq x y z
N MET A 1 0.41 28.27 3.95
CA MET A 1 1.57 27.97 4.83
C MET A 1 2.67 27.30 4.01
N LYS A 2 3.91 27.24 4.51
CA LYS A 2 5.00 26.49 3.87
C LYS A 2 4.90 25.00 4.23
N PHE A 3 5.00 24.11 3.26
CA PHE A 3 4.86 22.67 3.47
C PHE A 3 5.94 21.85 2.75
N LEU A 4 6.20 20.64 3.26
CA LEU A 4 6.88 19.58 2.53
C LEU A 4 5.87 18.57 2.00
N ALA A 5 6.21 17.85 0.93
CA ALA A 5 5.36 16.82 0.37
C ALA A 5 6.02 15.44 0.38
N LEU A 6 5.31 14.45 0.91
CA LEU A 6 5.64 13.05 0.74
C LEU A 6 5.30 12.63 -0.68
N ILE A 7 6.29 12.13 -1.42
CA ILE A 7 6.11 11.67 -2.80
C ILE A 7 6.48 10.20 -2.97
N SER A 8 5.64 9.48 -3.72
CA SER A 8 5.87 8.09 -4.12
C SER A 8 6.16 7.93 -5.62
N GLY A 9 5.95 9.01 -6.39
CA GLY A 9 5.95 8.98 -7.86
C GLY A 9 4.58 8.71 -8.47
N GLY A 10 3.66 8.18 -7.67
CA GLY A 10 2.27 7.95 -8.05
C GLY A 10 1.43 9.21 -8.13
N LYS A 11 0.31 9.11 -8.85
CA LYS A 11 -0.64 10.20 -9.12
C LYS A 11 -1.15 10.90 -7.87
N ASP A 12 -1.41 10.17 -6.78
CA ASP A 12 -2.12 10.70 -5.61
C ASP A 12 -1.22 11.66 -4.83
N SER A 13 0.04 11.28 -4.66
CA SER A 13 1.03 12.13 -4.00
C SER A 13 1.23 13.45 -4.74
N ILE A 14 1.31 13.42 -6.08
CA ILE A 14 1.48 14.62 -6.92
C ILE A 14 0.20 15.46 -6.96
N TYR A 15 -0.96 14.81 -7.03
CA TYR A 15 -2.23 15.53 -7.06
C TYR A 15 -2.51 16.25 -5.74
N ASN A 16 -2.18 15.64 -4.59
CA ASN A 16 -2.33 16.30 -3.31
C ASN A 16 -1.42 17.55 -3.19
N ILE A 17 -0.24 17.56 -3.82
CA ILE A 17 0.60 18.77 -3.93
C ILE A 17 -0.13 19.86 -4.72
N ILE A 18 -0.75 19.51 -5.85
CA ILE A 18 -1.55 20.46 -6.65
C ILE A 18 -2.66 21.05 -5.79
N ARG A 19 -3.39 20.23 -5.02
CA ARG A 19 -4.42 20.68 -4.08
C ARG A 19 -3.85 21.63 -3.02
N CYS A 20 -2.73 21.29 -2.39
CA CYS A 20 -2.08 22.16 -1.41
C CYS A 20 -1.74 23.54 -2.00
N VAL A 21 -1.21 23.58 -3.23
CA VAL A 21 -0.89 24.84 -3.93
C VAL A 21 -2.16 25.63 -4.25
N GLN A 22 -3.24 24.97 -4.66
CA GLN A 22 -4.54 25.61 -4.91
C GLN A 22 -5.15 26.23 -3.65
N GLU A 23 -4.93 25.63 -2.49
CA GLU A 23 -5.32 26.15 -1.18
C GLU A 23 -4.35 27.24 -0.64
N GLY A 24 -3.46 27.76 -1.51
CA GLY A 24 -2.54 28.85 -1.18
C GLY A 24 -1.36 28.44 -0.30
N HIS A 25 -1.00 27.15 -0.28
CA HIS A 25 0.19 26.68 0.41
C HIS A 25 1.41 26.69 -0.52
N GLU A 26 2.59 26.89 0.07
CA GLU A 26 3.85 26.99 -0.66
C GLU A 26 4.68 25.73 -0.48
N LEU A 27 4.94 25.00 -1.56
CA LEU A 27 5.78 23.80 -1.54
C LEU A 27 7.25 24.20 -1.40
N ILE A 28 7.89 23.73 -0.32
CA ILE A 28 9.30 23.99 -0.04
C ILE A 28 10.19 22.80 -0.41
N LEU A 29 9.73 21.58 -0.14
CA LEU A 29 10.58 20.40 -0.11
C LEU A 29 9.82 19.13 -0.47
N LEU A 30 10.46 18.26 -1.24
CA LEU A 30 10.00 16.92 -1.53
C LEU A 30 10.71 15.93 -0.61
N VAL A 31 9.97 14.94 -0.12
CA VAL A 31 10.46 13.88 0.75
C VAL A 31 10.00 12.54 0.20
N ASN A 32 10.93 11.59 0.10
CA ASN A 32 10.63 10.23 -0.31
C ASN A 32 11.29 9.23 0.65
N LEU A 33 10.59 8.14 0.95
CA LEU A 33 11.15 6.98 1.61
C LEU A 33 11.25 5.84 0.60
N TYR A 34 12.37 5.13 0.61
CA TYR A 34 12.65 4.07 -0.35
C TYR A 34 13.06 2.76 0.35
N PRO A 35 12.69 1.59 -0.18
CA PRO A 35 13.10 0.32 0.41
C PRO A 35 14.59 0.07 0.21
N LYS A 36 15.20 -0.67 1.15
CA LYS A 36 16.63 -1.05 1.15
C LYS A 36 17.09 -1.73 -0.15
N GLN A 37 16.20 -2.44 -0.83
CA GLN A 37 16.46 -3.00 -2.15
C GLN A 37 15.49 -2.37 -3.16
N ILE A 38 16.06 -1.58 -4.06
CA ILE A 38 15.34 -0.97 -5.17
C ILE A 38 14.90 -2.07 -6.14
N GLY A 39 13.61 -2.11 -6.50
CA GLY A 39 13.06 -3.05 -7.48
C GLY A 39 12.50 -4.35 -6.91
N ILE A 40 12.61 -4.58 -5.60
CA ILE A 40 11.91 -5.67 -4.91
C ILE A 40 10.69 -5.08 -4.21
N GLU A 41 9.53 -5.73 -4.40
CA GLU A 41 8.29 -5.37 -3.71
C GLU A 41 8.52 -5.45 -2.20
N SER A 42 8.39 -4.31 -1.52
CA SER A 42 8.53 -4.27 -0.08
C SER A 42 7.21 -4.69 0.56
N ASP A 43 7.27 -5.49 1.62
CA ASP A 43 6.11 -5.82 2.49
C ASP A 43 5.59 -4.58 3.28
N SER A 44 5.79 -3.35 2.78
CA SER A 44 5.36 -2.11 3.42
C SER A 44 3.90 -1.82 3.12
N PHE A 45 3.14 -1.47 4.17
CA PHE A 45 1.78 -0.97 4.03
C PHE A 45 1.73 0.54 3.73
N MET A 46 2.88 1.22 3.82
CA MET A 46 2.99 2.68 3.74
C MET A 46 3.55 3.18 2.40
N TYR A 47 4.49 2.46 1.80
CA TYR A 47 5.32 3.00 0.72
C TYR A 47 5.27 2.18 -0.55
N GLN A 48 5.12 2.88 -1.67
CA GLN A 48 5.21 2.32 -3.01
C GLN A 48 6.67 1.93 -3.33
N SER A 49 6.90 0.70 -3.76
CA SER A 49 8.24 0.20 -4.13
C SER A 49 8.58 0.42 -5.61
N VAL A 50 7.56 0.60 -6.47
CA VAL A 50 7.71 0.68 -7.92
C VAL A 50 7.79 2.13 -8.39
N GLY A 51 8.81 2.47 -9.18
CA GLY A 51 9.01 3.82 -9.71
C GLY A 51 9.93 4.73 -8.88
N THR A 52 10.53 4.22 -7.80
CA THR A 52 11.47 4.95 -6.94
C THR A 52 12.66 5.53 -7.71
N ASN A 53 13.10 4.84 -8.76
CA ASN A 53 14.17 5.28 -9.66
C ASN A 53 13.87 6.61 -10.38
N ALA A 54 12.59 6.97 -10.48
CA ALA A 54 12.13 8.16 -11.18
C ALA A 54 11.77 9.34 -10.24
N ILE A 55 11.89 9.17 -8.91
CA ILE A 55 11.64 10.23 -7.92
C ILE A 55 12.56 11.43 -8.13
N GLN A 56 13.83 11.18 -8.46
CA GLN A 56 14.78 12.26 -8.77
C GLN A 56 14.33 13.06 -10.00
N ALA A 57 13.74 12.40 -11.00
CA ALA A 57 13.22 13.08 -12.18
C ALA A 57 12.04 13.99 -11.83
N ILE A 58 11.17 13.57 -10.90
CA ILE A 58 10.07 14.40 -10.39
C ILE A 58 10.60 15.65 -9.68
N ALA A 59 11.60 15.49 -8.81
CA ALA A 59 12.19 16.64 -8.11
C ALA A 59 12.84 17.65 -9.06
N GLN A 60 13.56 17.15 -10.08
CA GLN A 60 14.13 17.97 -11.14
C GLN A 60 13.06 18.63 -12.01
N ALA A 61 11.96 17.92 -12.30
CA ALA A 61 10.84 18.43 -13.07
C ALA A 61 10.10 19.54 -12.31
N MET A 62 9.86 19.39 -11.01
CA MET A 62 9.23 20.40 -10.16
C MET A 62 10.16 21.57 -9.78
N ASP A 63 11.47 21.42 -10.00
CA ASP A 63 12.49 22.37 -9.52
C ASP A 63 12.41 22.60 -8.01
N LYS A 64 12.46 21.49 -7.26
CA LYS A 64 12.36 21.47 -5.80
C LYS A 64 13.44 20.59 -5.18
N PRO A 65 13.95 20.94 -3.98
CA PRO A 65 14.87 20.07 -3.26
C PRO A 65 14.17 18.76 -2.90
N LEU A 66 14.97 17.69 -2.84
CA LEU A 66 14.53 16.35 -2.50
C LEU A 66 15.39 15.82 -1.35
N MET A 67 14.73 15.26 -0.33
CA MET A 67 15.39 14.41 0.65
C MET A 67 14.83 13.01 0.57
N THR A 68 15.72 12.04 0.75
CA THR A 68 15.39 10.62 0.66
C THR A 68 15.90 9.89 1.89
N ARG A 69 15.11 8.95 2.43
CA ARG A 69 15.55 8.06 3.51
C ARG A 69 15.28 6.60 3.14
N GLU A 70 16.24 5.74 3.41
CA GLU A 70 16.05 4.29 3.35
C GLU A 70 15.12 3.84 4.47
N ILE A 71 14.12 3.03 4.13
CA ILE A 71 13.24 2.37 5.10
C ILE A 71 14.03 1.23 5.74
N SER A 72 14.27 1.34 7.04
CA SER A 72 15.00 0.38 7.85
C SER A 72 14.08 -0.40 8.79
N GLY A 73 12.97 0.21 9.18
CA GLY A 73 11.93 -0.39 10.00
C GLY A 73 11.05 -1.37 9.22
N LYS A 74 10.28 -2.16 9.96
CA LYS A 74 9.25 -3.07 9.45
C LYS A 74 7.88 -2.59 9.90
N PRO A 75 6.77 -3.00 9.25
CA PRO A 75 5.44 -2.75 9.79
C PRO A 75 5.23 -3.59 11.07
N LYS A 76 5.59 -3.05 12.24
CA LYS A 76 5.48 -3.74 13.53
C LYS A 76 4.15 -3.41 14.19
N ILE A 77 3.77 -2.14 14.18
CA ILE A 77 2.51 -1.67 14.72
C ILE A 77 1.53 -1.61 13.56
N THR A 78 0.64 -2.59 13.46
CA THR A 78 -0.33 -2.69 12.35
C THR A 78 -1.75 -2.25 12.74
N ASN A 79 -1.98 -1.95 14.02
CA ASN A 79 -3.25 -1.40 14.49
C ASN A 79 -3.49 0.00 13.91
N LEU A 80 -4.77 0.44 13.91
CA LEU A 80 -5.13 1.78 13.45
C LEU A 80 -4.57 2.88 14.35
N ASP A 81 -4.63 2.67 15.67
CA ASP A 81 -4.06 3.59 16.63
C ASP A 81 -2.55 3.39 16.73
N TYR A 82 -1.78 4.37 16.26
CA TYR A 82 -0.33 4.44 16.44
C TYR A 82 0.05 4.97 17.84
N GLN A 83 -0.79 4.69 18.85
CA GLN A 83 -0.55 5.01 20.25
C GLN A 83 0.17 3.85 20.93
N SER A 84 1.48 3.81 20.79
CA SER A 84 2.34 2.79 21.38
C SER A 84 3.38 3.43 22.30
N LYS A 85 3.91 2.64 23.25
CA LYS A 85 5.03 3.11 24.09
C LYS A 85 6.26 3.28 23.21
N ASP A 86 7.16 4.18 23.57
CA ASP A 86 8.36 4.47 22.76
C ASP A 86 9.21 3.21 22.48
N GLU A 87 9.21 2.23 23.38
CA GLU A 87 9.89 0.94 23.19
C GLU A 87 9.32 0.10 22.04
N ASP A 88 8.00 0.14 21.84
CA ASP A 88 7.31 -0.67 20.82
C ASP A 88 7.58 -0.14 19.40
N ARG A 89 7.80 1.18 19.28
CA ARG A 89 8.07 1.92 18.04
C ARG A 89 9.46 1.63 17.46
N ILE A 90 10.38 1.11 18.28
CA ILE A 90 11.76 0.86 17.84
C ILE A 90 11.75 -0.16 16.69
N GLY A 91 12.26 0.28 15.54
CA GLY A 91 12.32 -0.52 14.32
C GLY A 91 11.00 -0.59 13.54
N ASP A 92 10.03 0.29 13.81
CA ASP A 92 8.84 0.46 12.97
C ASP A 92 9.11 1.41 11.79
N GLU A 93 8.53 1.10 10.62
CA GLU A 93 8.69 1.89 9.39
C GLU A 93 8.16 3.34 9.49
N VAL A 94 7.28 3.61 10.45
CA VAL A 94 6.75 4.96 10.71
C VAL A 94 7.80 5.83 11.41
N GLU A 95 8.72 5.24 12.19
CA GLU A 95 9.79 6.02 12.81
C GLU A 95 10.81 6.49 11.77
N ASP A 96 10.99 5.77 10.66
CA ASP A 96 11.81 6.27 9.54
C ASP A 96 11.20 7.55 8.93
N LEU A 97 9.86 7.59 8.80
CA LEU A 97 9.15 8.81 8.38
C LEU A 97 9.34 9.94 9.40
N TYR A 98 9.16 9.65 10.68
CA TYR A 98 9.37 10.64 11.74
C TYR A 98 10.78 11.25 11.68
N LEU A 99 11.82 10.41 11.47
CA LEU A 99 13.20 10.85 11.44
C LEU A 99 13.49 11.76 10.23
N ILE A 100 13.06 11.41 9.02
CA ILE A 100 13.26 12.31 7.86
C ILE A 100 12.46 13.60 7.98
N LEU A 101 11.25 13.56 8.56
CA LEU A 101 10.47 14.78 8.81
C LEU A 101 11.15 15.68 9.86
N LYS A 102 11.74 15.08 10.89
CA LYS A 102 12.53 15.82 11.89
C LYS A 102 13.76 16.48 11.27
N GLU A 103 14.51 15.75 10.45
CA GLU A 103 15.65 16.29 9.70
C GLU A 103 15.21 17.43 8.75
N ALA A 104 14.03 17.28 8.13
CA ALA A 104 13.45 18.28 7.25
C ALA A 104 13.19 19.61 7.93
N ILE A 105 12.52 19.59 9.08
CA ILE A 105 12.16 20.83 9.79
C ILE A 105 13.37 21.48 10.47
N LEU A 106 14.41 20.70 10.80
CA LEU A 106 15.69 21.26 11.25
C LEU A 106 16.39 22.03 10.13
N THR A 107 16.33 21.51 8.90
CA THR A 107 16.92 22.16 7.71
C THR A 107 16.06 23.32 7.19
N TYR A 108 14.74 23.19 7.28
CA TYR A 108 13.75 24.14 6.77
C TYR A 108 12.73 24.52 7.88
N PRO A 109 13.11 25.37 8.85
CA PRO A 109 12.33 25.64 10.06
C PRO A 109 10.98 26.34 9.83
N ASP A 110 10.80 26.97 8.67
CA ASP A 110 9.54 27.62 8.31
C ASP A 110 8.45 26.63 7.88
N ILE A 111 8.77 25.36 7.63
CA ILE A 111 7.79 24.35 7.25
C ILE A 111 6.83 24.10 8.41
N LYS A 112 5.53 24.13 8.12
CA LYS A 112 4.43 23.92 9.08
C LYS A 112 3.45 22.84 8.65
N GLY A 113 3.57 22.31 7.43
CA GLY A 113 2.67 21.30 6.90
C GLY A 113 3.40 20.15 6.21
N VAL A 114 2.74 18.98 6.19
CA VAL A 114 3.17 17.77 5.49
C VAL A 114 2.03 17.32 4.57
N SER A 115 2.27 17.31 3.27
CA SER A 115 1.34 16.79 2.26
C SER A 115 1.47 15.28 2.11
N SER A 116 0.35 14.56 2.13
CA SER A 116 0.27 13.11 1.86
C SER A 116 -0.89 12.77 0.92
N GLY A 117 -0.66 11.80 0.03
CA GLY A 117 -1.61 11.41 -1.03
C GLY A 117 -2.59 10.29 -0.63
N ALA A 118 -2.85 10.05 0.66
CA ALA A 118 -3.76 8.97 1.07
C ALA A 118 -5.21 9.31 0.70
N ILE A 119 -5.90 8.40 0.00
CA ILE A 119 -7.31 8.58 -0.38
C ILE A 119 -8.22 7.79 0.57
N ALA A 120 -8.18 6.46 0.54
CA ALA A 120 -9.06 5.64 1.39
C ALA A 120 -8.36 5.07 2.64
N SER A 121 -7.03 4.94 2.62
CA SER A 121 -6.28 4.28 3.69
C SER A 121 -6.21 5.13 4.98
N THR A 122 -7.08 4.82 5.93
CA THR A 122 -7.00 5.35 7.31
C THR A 122 -5.68 4.98 7.98
N TYR A 123 -5.15 3.78 7.70
CA TYR A 123 -3.86 3.32 8.22
C TYR A 123 -2.72 4.29 7.87
N GLN A 124 -2.64 4.69 6.61
CA GLN A 124 -1.59 5.60 6.12
C GLN A 124 -1.78 7.02 6.66
N LYS A 125 -3.04 7.51 6.65
CA LYS A 125 -3.37 8.84 7.17
C LYS A 125 -2.96 8.99 8.64
N LEU A 126 -3.37 8.06 9.50
CA LEU A 126 -3.14 8.16 10.94
C LEU A 126 -1.65 8.13 11.29
N ARG A 127 -0.81 7.42 10.52
CA ARG A 127 0.65 7.37 10.72
C ARG A 127 1.34 8.69 10.36
N VAL A 128 0.92 9.30 9.24
CA VAL A 128 1.39 10.64 8.87
C VAL A 128 0.93 11.66 9.91
N GLU A 129 -0.32 11.58 10.36
CA GLU A 129 -0.86 12.45 11.40
C GLU A 129 -0.14 12.31 12.74
N ASP A 130 0.20 11.09 13.19
CA ASP A 130 1.00 10.88 14.41
C ASP A 130 2.36 11.59 14.32
N CYS A 131 3.07 11.38 13.20
CA CYS A 131 4.37 12.03 12.97
C CYS A 131 4.23 13.56 12.96
N CYS A 132 3.20 14.09 12.30
CA CYS A 132 2.93 15.52 12.28
C CYS A 132 2.64 16.07 13.67
N ASN A 133 1.77 15.40 14.45
CA ASN A 133 1.40 15.80 15.79
C ASN A 133 2.62 15.86 16.73
N ARG A 134 3.51 14.86 16.67
CA ARG A 134 4.75 14.81 17.46
C ARG A 134 5.73 15.93 17.10
N LEU A 135 5.72 16.40 15.86
CA LEU A 135 6.61 17.44 15.35
C LEU A 135 5.98 18.85 15.34
N GLY A 136 4.72 18.99 15.77
CA GLY A 136 3.99 20.26 15.70
C GLY A 136 3.70 20.74 14.27
N LEU A 137 3.51 19.79 13.34
CA LEU A 137 3.17 20.04 11.93
C LEU A 137 1.68 19.76 11.68
N THR A 138 1.15 20.33 10.60
CA THR A 138 -0.21 20.06 10.11
C THR A 138 -0.17 19.00 9.02
N SER A 139 -0.96 17.94 9.15
CA SER A 139 -1.17 16.96 8.08
C SER A 139 -2.12 17.52 7.02
N LEU A 140 -1.67 17.55 5.77
CA LEU A 140 -2.41 18.06 4.61
C LEU A 140 -2.80 16.89 3.70
N ALA A 141 -3.86 16.18 4.05
CA ALA A 141 -4.38 15.02 3.32
C ALA A 141 -5.72 15.35 2.63
N TYR A 142 -5.69 16.19 1.59
CA TYR A 142 -6.91 16.71 0.95
C TYR A 142 -7.71 15.67 0.17
N LEU A 143 -7.05 14.58 -0.24
CA LEU A 143 -7.69 13.52 -1.02
C LEU A 143 -8.44 12.52 -0.13
N TRP A 144 -8.26 12.61 1.20
CA TRP A 144 -8.78 11.61 2.11
C TRP A 144 -10.30 11.58 2.10
N ASN A 145 -10.86 10.38 2.00
CA ASN A 145 -12.30 10.09 1.99
C ASN A 145 -13.08 10.80 0.86
N GLN A 146 -12.40 11.15 -0.24
CA GLN A 146 -13.04 11.67 -1.45
C GLN A 146 -13.49 10.55 -2.38
N ASP A 147 -14.50 10.86 -3.22
CA ASP A 147 -14.93 9.94 -4.28
C ASP A 147 -13.83 9.74 -5.32
N GLN A 148 -13.52 8.48 -5.63
CA GLN A 148 -12.36 8.14 -6.46
C GLN A 148 -12.52 8.54 -7.93
N PHE A 149 -13.72 8.43 -8.51
CA PHE A 149 -13.94 8.85 -9.90
C PHE A 149 -13.89 10.38 -10.01
N SER A 150 -14.47 11.09 -9.04
CA SER A 150 -14.34 12.53 -8.92
C SER A 150 -12.88 12.96 -8.82
N LEU A 151 -12.06 12.26 -8.03
CA LEU A 151 -10.62 12.53 -7.97
C LEU A 151 -9.93 12.34 -9.31
N LEU A 152 -10.19 11.24 -10.04
CA LEU A 152 -9.63 11.03 -11.37
C LEU A 152 -10.06 12.14 -12.34
N ASP A 153 -11.33 12.53 -12.34
CA ASP A 153 -11.83 13.63 -13.17
C ASP A 153 -11.09 14.93 -12.87
N GLN A 154 -10.90 15.24 -11.59
CA GLN A 154 -10.18 16.44 -11.20
C GLN A 154 -8.70 16.35 -11.59
N MET A 155 -8.04 15.20 -11.48
CA MET A 155 -6.66 15.00 -11.95
C MET A 155 -6.53 15.28 -13.45
N LEU A 156 -7.46 14.75 -14.26
CA LEU A 156 -7.50 14.98 -15.71
C LEU A 156 -7.78 16.44 -16.05
N GLN A 157 -8.72 17.09 -15.36
CA GLN A 157 -9.01 18.52 -15.51
C GLN A 157 -7.83 19.42 -15.12
N ASN A 158 -6.97 18.95 -14.21
CA ASN A 158 -5.72 19.61 -13.84
C ASN A 158 -4.56 19.26 -14.78
N ASN A 159 -4.84 18.73 -15.98
CA ASN A 159 -3.85 18.39 -17.02
C ASN A 159 -2.72 17.49 -16.51
N MET A 160 -3.03 16.55 -15.63
CA MET A 160 -2.05 15.55 -15.20
C MET A 160 -1.90 14.47 -16.27
N ASN A 161 -0.68 14.28 -16.75
CA ASN A 161 -0.34 13.16 -17.62
C ASN A 161 0.15 12.00 -16.76
N ILE A 162 -0.74 11.04 -16.53
CA ILE A 162 -0.54 9.92 -15.62
C ILE A 162 -0.55 8.63 -16.43
N ILE A 163 0.49 7.81 -16.31
CA ILE A 163 0.59 6.49 -16.95
C ILE A 163 0.54 5.36 -15.91
N LEU A 164 0.11 4.18 -16.35
CA LEU A 164 0.20 2.96 -15.54
C LEU A 164 1.58 2.32 -15.69
N ILE A 165 2.21 1.97 -14.56
CA ILE A 165 3.54 1.35 -14.52
C ILE A 165 3.54 -0.05 -13.91
N LYS A 166 2.48 -0.42 -13.18
CA LYS A 166 2.21 -1.78 -12.69
C LYS A 166 0.71 -2.03 -12.70
N VAL A 167 0.29 -3.27 -12.92
CA VAL A 167 -1.11 -3.70 -12.81
C VAL A 167 -1.19 -5.02 -12.06
N ALA A 168 -2.15 -5.15 -11.16
CA ALA A 168 -2.36 -6.35 -10.34
C ALA A 168 -3.86 -6.65 -10.07
N ALA A 169 -4.76 -6.09 -10.89
CA ALA A 169 -6.20 -6.23 -10.72
C ALA A 169 -6.87 -7.03 -11.84
N MET A 170 -7.97 -7.71 -11.49
CA MET A 170 -8.81 -8.41 -12.45
C MET A 170 -9.38 -7.42 -13.48
N GLY A 171 -9.14 -7.69 -14.76
CA GLY A 171 -9.49 -6.80 -15.87
C GLY A 171 -8.32 -5.95 -16.36
N LEU A 172 -7.33 -5.64 -15.51
CA LEU A 172 -6.08 -5.06 -15.97
C LEU A 172 -5.10 -6.15 -16.40
N THR A 173 -4.40 -5.86 -17.48
CA THR A 173 -3.43 -6.75 -18.12
C THR A 173 -2.31 -5.90 -18.71
N GLN A 174 -1.23 -6.56 -19.14
CA GLN A 174 -0.05 -5.95 -19.75
C GLN A 174 -0.33 -4.93 -20.86
N LYS A 175 -1.41 -5.12 -21.63
CA LYS A 175 -1.82 -4.21 -22.72
C LYS A 175 -2.18 -2.80 -22.23
N HIS A 176 -2.37 -2.63 -20.93
CA HIS A 176 -2.70 -1.36 -20.29
C HIS A 176 -1.47 -0.66 -19.70
N LEU A 177 -0.34 -1.36 -19.52
CA LEU A 177 0.90 -0.75 -19.05
C LEU A 177 1.40 0.29 -20.06
N GLY A 178 1.85 1.43 -19.54
CA GLY A 178 2.29 2.59 -20.33
C GLY A 178 1.15 3.44 -20.90
N LYS A 179 -0.10 2.98 -20.86
CA LYS A 179 -1.25 3.81 -21.25
C LYS A 179 -1.55 4.84 -20.18
N THR A 180 -2.11 5.96 -20.61
CA THR A 180 -2.54 7.02 -19.73
C THR A 180 -3.86 6.69 -19.04
N ILE A 181 -4.09 7.25 -17.85
CA ILE A 181 -5.40 7.16 -17.20
C ILE A 181 -6.50 7.73 -18.10
N GLN A 182 -6.22 8.78 -18.87
CA GLN A 182 -7.19 9.36 -19.80
C GLN A 182 -7.66 8.35 -20.85
N GLU A 183 -6.74 7.56 -21.42
CA GLU A 183 -7.08 6.50 -22.38
C GLU A 183 -7.83 5.33 -21.75
N LEU A 184 -7.60 5.08 -20.45
CA LEU A 184 -8.22 3.97 -19.72
C LEU A 184 -9.48 4.36 -18.95
N TYR A 185 -9.87 5.63 -18.96
CA TYR A 185 -10.88 6.15 -18.05
C TYR A 185 -12.25 5.49 -18.22
N ASP A 186 -12.72 5.33 -19.47
CA ASP A 186 -13.97 4.62 -19.74
C ASP A 186 -13.87 3.12 -19.41
N TYR A 187 -12.69 2.54 -19.66
CA TYR A 187 -12.42 1.15 -19.31
C TYR A 187 -12.48 0.93 -17.79
N PHE A 188 -11.92 1.85 -16.99
CA PHE A 188 -11.99 1.82 -15.53
C PHE A 188 -13.43 1.82 -15.03
N LYS A 189 -14.33 2.57 -15.67
CA LYS A 189 -15.78 2.53 -15.34
C LYS A 189 -16.40 1.17 -15.61
N GLU A 190 -16.01 0.51 -16.70
CA GLU A 190 -16.52 -0.82 -17.04
C GLU A 190 -16.05 -1.88 -16.02
N ILE A 191 -14.74 -1.92 -15.72
CA ILE A 191 -14.20 -2.91 -14.78
C ILE A 191 -14.58 -2.61 -13.33
N ASN A 192 -14.79 -1.34 -12.94
CA ASN A 192 -15.36 -1.00 -11.64
C ASN A 192 -16.75 -1.61 -11.47
N LYS A 193 -17.63 -1.44 -12.46
CA LYS A 193 -18.98 -2.03 -12.43
C LYS A 193 -18.98 -3.55 -12.43
N LYS A 194 -18.02 -4.16 -13.14
CA LYS A 194 -17.97 -5.62 -13.32
C LYS A 194 -17.30 -6.36 -12.17
N PHE A 195 -16.23 -5.79 -11.61
CA PHE A 195 -15.34 -6.48 -10.67
C PHE A 195 -15.14 -5.73 -9.35
N GLY A 196 -15.72 -4.54 -9.18
CA GLY A 196 -15.50 -3.72 -7.99
C GLY A 196 -14.12 -3.03 -7.96
N PHE A 197 -13.46 -2.92 -9.11
CA PHE A 197 -12.16 -2.25 -9.29
C PHE A 197 -12.16 -0.82 -8.75
N HIS A 198 -11.16 -0.46 -7.96
CA HIS A 198 -10.95 0.88 -7.43
C HIS A 198 -10.22 1.77 -8.44
N PRO A 199 -10.87 2.79 -9.02
CA PRO A 199 -10.28 3.60 -10.08
C PRO A 199 -9.06 4.42 -9.64
N CYS A 200 -8.90 4.68 -8.34
CA CYS A 200 -7.69 5.27 -7.80
C CYS A 200 -6.60 4.24 -7.44
N GLY A 201 -6.73 2.97 -7.81
CA GLY A 201 -5.71 1.94 -7.57
C GLY A 201 -5.57 1.55 -6.09
N GLU A 202 -6.58 1.85 -5.27
CA GLU A 202 -6.62 1.47 -3.86
C GLU A 202 -6.49 -0.05 -3.70
N GLY A 203 -5.75 -0.49 -2.68
CA GLY A 203 -5.44 -1.91 -2.47
C GLY A 203 -4.35 -2.48 -3.40
N GLY A 204 -3.65 -1.62 -4.16
CA GLY A 204 -2.52 -2.04 -5.01
C GLY A 204 -2.93 -2.55 -6.39
N GLU A 205 -4.15 -2.23 -6.84
CA GLU A 205 -4.70 -2.68 -8.12
C GLU A 205 -3.88 -2.25 -9.35
N PHE A 206 -3.27 -1.06 -9.28
CA PHE A 206 -2.26 -0.60 -10.21
C PHE A 206 -1.36 0.46 -9.57
N GLU A 207 -0.15 0.60 -10.09
CA GLU A 207 0.73 1.72 -9.77
C GLU A 207 0.80 2.69 -10.94
N SER A 208 0.97 3.97 -10.63
CA SER A 208 1.01 5.03 -11.62
C SER A 208 2.29 5.85 -11.54
N PHE A 209 2.56 6.58 -12.62
CA PHE A 209 3.63 7.59 -12.67
C PHE A 209 3.15 8.86 -13.38
N VAL A 210 3.52 10.02 -12.84
CA VAL A 210 3.14 11.31 -13.43
C VAL A 210 4.27 11.83 -14.32
N LEU A 211 4.04 11.81 -15.63
CA LEU A 211 4.99 12.30 -16.64
C LEU A 211 4.98 13.82 -16.75
N ASP A 212 3.84 14.45 -16.54
CA ASP A 212 3.67 15.89 -16.65
C ASP A 212 2.51 16.40 -15.81
N CYS A 213 2.62 17.61 -15.27
CA CYS A 213 1.53 18.31 -14.60
C CYS A 213 1.84 19.82 -14.52
N PRO A 214 0.88 20.68 -14.13
CA PRO A 214 1.08 22.13 -14.07
C PRO A 214 2.19 22.60 -13.13
N LEU A 215 2.62 21.76 -12.17
CA LEU A 215 3.72 22.08 -11.27
C LEU A 215 5.10 21.76 -11.85
N TYR A 216 5.17 21.01 -12.96
CA TYR A 216 6.42 20.65 -13.59
C TYR A 216 6.90 21.79 -14.48
N LYS A 217 8.15 22.21 -14.29
CA LYS A 217 8.89 23.13 -15.19
C LYS A 217 9.37 22.43 -16.45
N LYS A 218 9.52 21.11 -16.40
CA LYS A 218 9.94 20.25 -17.51
C LYS A 218 9.14 18.96 -17.49
N ARG A 219 8.68 18.53 -18.65
CA ARG A 219 8.05 17.23 -18.82
C ARG A 219 9.08 16.11 -18.65
N ILE A 220 8.66 15.03 -18.00
CA ILE A 220 9.44 13.80 -17.89
C ILE A 220 9.16 12.95 -19.14
N HIS A 221 10.20 12.65 -19.90
CA HIS A 221 10.13 11.68 -20.98
C HIS A 221 10.42 10.28 -20.45
N ILE A 222 9.63 9.31 -20.89
CA ILE A 222 9.90 7.89 -20.66
C ILE A 222 11.28 7.59 -21.27
N LYS A 223 12.24 7.16 -20.44
CA LYS A 223 13.54 6.66 -20.89
C LYS A 223 13.51 5.13 -20.95
N ALA A 224 14.48 4.55 -21.67
CA ALA A 224 14.68 3.11 -21.78
C ALA A 224 14.60 2.35 -20.45
N GLN A 225 15.02 2.92 -19.32
CA GLN A 225 14.89 2.26 -18.01
C GLN A 225 13.44 2.09 -17.54
N LEU A 226 12.57 3.07 -17.76
CA LEU A 226 11.16 2.92 -17.42
C LEU A 226 10.47 1.96 -18.41
N GLU A 227 10.93 1.94 -19.67
CA GLU A 227 10.50 0.95 -20.66
C GLU A 227 10.91 -0.47 -20.25
N VAL A 228 12.13 -0.65 -19.74
CA VAL A 228 12.60 -1.93 -19.18
C VAL A 228 11.77 -2.34 -17.97
N GLN A 229 11.47 -1.44 -17.03
CA GLN A 229 10.60 -1.78 -15.89
C GLN A 229 9.18 -2.15 -16.34
N ILE A 230 8.62 -1.40 -17.29
CA ILE A 230 7.32 -1.75 -17.90
C ILE A 230 7.41 -3.13 -18.57
N GLN A 231 8.52 -3.43 -19.25
CA GLN A 231 8.73 -4.71 -19.91
C GLN A 231 8.93 -5.86 -18.90
N GLU A 232 9.70 -5.68 -17.84
CA GLU A 232 9.86 -6.68 -16.76
C GLU A 232 8.51 -7.00 -16.10
N GLN A 233 7.66 -5.98 -15.89
CA GLN A 233 6.30 -6.19 -15.39
C GLN A 233 5.43 -6.93 -16.41
N LYS A 234 5.62 -6.67 -17.71
CA LYS A 234 4.97 -7.46 -18.76
C LYS A 234 5.41 -8.91 -18.69
N ASP A 235 6.71 -9.17 -18.71
CA ASP A 235 7.28 -10.51 -18.66
C ASP A 235 6.81 -11.27 -17.41
N THR A 236 6.74 -10.61 -16.24
CA THR A 236 6.23 -11.22 -15.00
C THR A 236 4.76 -11.64 -15.12
N ILE A 237 3.91 -10.80 -15.74
CA ILE A 237 2.51 -11.15 -15.96
C ILE A 237 2.41 -12.25 -17.02
N GLU A 238 3.29 -12.28 -18.02
CA GLU A 238 3.31 -13.29 -19.08
C GLU A 238 3.73 -14.64 -18.51
N ASP A 239 4.72 -14.65 -17.61
CA ASP A 239 5.16 -15.83 -16.86
C ASP A 239 4.05 -16.33 -15.94
N ALA A 240 3.33 -15.45 -15.24
CA ALA A 240 2.19 -15.84 -14.41
C ALA A 240 1.03 -16.39 -15.26
N GLN A 241 0.73 -15.77 -16.40
CA GLN A 241 -0.26 -16.25 -17.36
C GLN A 241 0.17 -17.57 -17.99
N SER A 242 1.44 -17.73 -18.34
CA SER A 242 2.02 -18.96 -18.89
C SER A 242 2.06 -20.06 -17.84
N TRP A 243 2.29 -19.75 -16.57
CA TRP A 243 2.16 -20.70 -15.46
C TRP A 243 0.73 -21.18 -15.29
N ILE A 244 -0.23 -20.25 -15.38
CA ILE A 244 -1.66 -20.56 -15.38
C ILE A 244 -2.01 -21.40 -16.62
N GLU A 245 -1.59 -21.02 -17.83
CA GLU A 245 -1.83 -21.74 -19.09
C GLU A 245 -1.15 -23.11 -19.14
N PHE A 246 0.06 -23.25 -18.61
CA PHE A 246 0.79 -24.51 -18.45
C PHE A 246 0.07 -25.44 -17.46
N HIS A 247 -0.52 -24.90 -16.39
CA HIS A 247 -1.45 -25.65 -15.53
C HIS A 247 -2.85 -25.81 -16.13
N THR A 248 -3.15 -25.14 -17.26
CA THR A 248 -4.40 -25.27 -18.03
C THR A 248 -4.27 -26.27 -19.20
N LEU A 249 -3.08 -26.84 -19.45
CA LEU A 249 -2.77 -27.73 -20.59
C LEU A 249 -2.76 -29.24 -20.28
N GLU A 250 -3.66 -29.72 -19.42
CA GLU A 250 -4.07 -31.14 -19.34
C GLU A 250 -5.61 -31.27 -19.34
N LEU A 251 -6.27 -30.74 -20.39
CA LEU A 251 -7.73 -30.81 -20.52
C LEU A 251 -8.17 -31.42 -21.86
N GLU A 252 -7.58 -32.55 -22.24
CA GLU A 252 -8.22 -33.52 -23.11
C GLU A 252 -8.40 -34.84 -22.33
N ASN A 253 -9.67 -35.26 -22.20
CA ASN A 253 -10.24 -36.34 -21.36
C ASN A 253 -10.82 -35.89 -20.01
N SER A 254 -11.82 -35.00 -20.07
CA SER A 254 -12.45 -34.31 -18.94
C SER A 254 -13.69 -34.99 -18.34
N GLU A 255 -14.24 -36.06 -18.92
CA GLU A 255 -15.48 -36.68 -18.38
C GLU A 255 -15.21 -37.75 -17.30
N GLU A 256 -14.20 -38.62 -17.45
CA GLU A 256 -13.89 -39.66 -16.45
C GLU A 256 -13.21 -39.10 -15.18
N ARG A 257 -12.45 -38.00 -15.30
CA ARG A 257 -11.79 -37.35 -14.15
C ARG A 257 -12.76 -36.52 -13.29
N LEU A 258 -13.84 -35.97 -13.85
CA LEU A 258 -14.79 -35.15 -13.09
C LEU A 258 -15.51 -35.98 -12.02
N ALA A 259 -15.87 -37.22 -12.34
CA ALA A 259 -16.47 -38.15 -11.39
C ALA A 259 -15.49 -38.55 -10.27
N GLY A 260 -14.22 -38.76 -10.61
CA GLY A 260 -13.16 -39.06 -9.64
C GLY A 260 -12.81 -37.87 -8.73
N GLN A 261 -12.79 -36.64 -9.26
CA GLN A 261 -12.53 -35.42 -8.50
C GLN A 261 -13.72 -35.03 -7.60
N GLN A 262 -14.96 -35.23 -8.05
CA GLN A 262 -16.13 -35.05 -7.19
C GLN A 262 -16.15 -36.07 -6.04
N ALA A 263 -15.79 -37.33 -6.31
CA ALA A 263 -15.64 -38.35 -5.27
C ALA A 263 -14.49 -38.01 -4.30
N TRP A 264 -13.36 -37.51 -4.80
CA TRP A 264 -12.22 -37.11 -3.98
C TRP A 264 -12.52 -35.86 -3.14
N TYR A 265 -13.18 -34.84 -3.69
CA TYR A 265 -13.63 -33.66 -2.95
C TYR A 265 -14.64 -34.00 -1.87
N ALA A 266 -15.57 -34.91 -2.13
CA ALA A 266 -16.51 -35.39 -1.11
C ALA A 266 -15.77 -36.05 0.05
N VAL A 267 -14.82 -36.95 -0.24
CA VAL A 267 -14.00 -37.62 0.78
C VAL A 267 -13.10 -36.63 1.54
N GLN A 268 -12.50 -35.64 0.87
CA GLN A 268 -11.66 -34.63 1.53
C GLN A 268 -12.47 -33.65 2.37
N SER A 269 -13.69 -33.28 1.94
CA SER A 269 -14.60 -32.45 2.74
C SER A 269 -15.02 -33.18 4.01
N GLU A 270 -15.33 -34.47 3.91
CA GLU A 270 -15.70 -35.31 5.05
C GLU A 270 -14.52 -35.48 6.03
N ILE A 271 -13.30 -35.68 5.50
CA ILE A 271 -12.07 -35.74 6.32
C ILE A 271 -11.80 -34.40 6.99
N TYR A 272 -11.96 -33.28 6.28
CA TYR A 272 -11.74 -31.95 6.82
C TYR A 272 -12.76 -31.60 7.91
N GLU A 273 -14.03 -31.91 7.71
CA GLU A 273 -15.08 -31.72 8.72
C GLU A 273 -14.82 -32.60 9.95
N THR A 274 -14.43 -33.87 9.76
CA THR A 274 -14.11 -34.79 10.86
C THR A 274 -12.89 -34.31 11.65
N GLN A 275 -11.82 -33.88 10.97
CA GLN A 275 -10.62 -33.34 11.63
C GLN A 275 -10.87 -32.00 12.32
N THR A 276 -11.78 -31.18 11.79
CA THR A 276 -12.19 -29.92 12.41
C THR A 276 -13.02 -30.17 13.66
N ALA A 277 -13.92 -31.17 13.63
CA ALA A 277 -14.67 -31.60 14.79
C ALA A 277 -13.78 -32.24 15.88
N GLU A 278 -12.79 -33.05 15.50
CA GLU A 278 -11.81 -33.64 16.44
C GLU A 278 -10.93 -32.55 17.09
N ARG A 279 -10.49 -31.55 16.32
CA ARG A 279 -9.74 -30.40 16.85
C ARG A 279 -10.59 -29.55 17.79
N ALA A 280 -11.87 -29.34 17.47
CA ALA A 280 -12.79 -28.63 18.36
C ALA A 280 -12.99 -29.39 19.68
N ALA A 281 -13.16 -30.71 19.64
CA ALA A 281 -13.28 -31.56 20.83
C ALA A 281 -11.99 -31.60 21.66
N GLN A 282 -10.82 -31.64 21.02
CA GLN A 282 -9.53 -31.55 21.73
C GLN A 282 -9.32 -30.20 22.39
N ASN A 283 -9.69 -29.10 21.72
CA ASN A 283 -9.61 -27.76 22.32
C ASN A 283 -10.56 -27.62 23.52
N GLU A 284 -11.77 -28.19 23.45
CA GLU A 284 -12.69 -28.18 24.60
C GLU A 284 -12.12 -28.96 25.82
N ILE A 285 -11.41 -30.07 25.58
CA ILE A 285 -10.73 -30.82 26.64
C ILE A 285 -9.57 -30.01 27.23
N VAL A 286 -8.80 -29.32 26.39
CA VAL A 286 -7.70 -28.45 26.82
C VAL A 286 -8.22 -27.29 27.67
N ASP A 287 -9.31 -26.64 27.25
CA ASP A 287 -9.92 -25.53 27.98
C ASP A 287 -10.42 -25.99 29.37
N ARG A 288 -11.09 -27.15 29.45
CA ARG A 288 -11.53 -27.73 30.75
C ARG A 288 -10.36 -28.10 31.66
N LEU A 289 -9.25 -28.58 31.10
CA LEU A 289 -8.04 -28.88 31.87
C LEU A 289 -7.37 -27.60 32.38
N GLN A 290 -7.34 -26.54 31.57
CA GLN A 290 -6.81 -25.23 31.98
C GLN A 290 -7.66 -24.62 33.10
N GLU A 291 -8.98 -24.72 33.00
CA GLU A 291 -9.91 -24.25 34.03
C GLU A 291 -9.71 -25.01 35.36
N HIS A 292 -9.61 -26.34 35.30
CA HIS A 292 -9.36 -27.17 36.48
C HIS A 292 -7.98 -26.91 37.12
N ILE A 293 -6.95 -26.65 36.32
CA ILE A 293 -5.62 -26.28 36.81
C ILE A 293 -5.66 -24.90 37.48
N SER A 294 -6.34 -23.92 36.89
CA SER A 294 -6.53 -22.59 37.47
C SER A 294 -7.28 -22.65 38.80
N GLU A 295 -8.34 -23.46 38.92
CA GLU A 295 -9.04 -23.65 40.19
C GLU A 295 -8.15 -24.27 41.27
N LYS A 296 -7.34 -25.29 40.93
CA LYS A 296 -6.42 -25.92 41.89
C LYS A 296 -5.29 -24.99 42.33
N LEU A 297 -4.75 -24.18 41.42
CA LEU A 297 -3.75 -23.16 41.73
C LEU A 297 -4.33 -22.07 42.64
N SER A 298 -5.55 -21.60 42.37
CA SER A 298 -6.28 -20.65 43.22
C SER A 298 -6.52 -21.22 44.63
N THR A 299 -7.00 -22.47 44.72
CA THR A 299 -7.29 -23.12 46.00
C THR A 299 -6.02 -23.35 46.83
N THR A 300 -4.91 -23.70 46.16
CA THR A 300 -3.61 -23.91 46.79
C THR A 300 -2.99 -22.59 47.24
N ALA A 301 -3.11 -21.52 46.45
CA ALA A 301 -2.69 -20.17 46.83
C ALA A 301 -3.48 -19.66 48.06
N GLN A 302 -4.80 -19.90 48.10
CA GLN A 302 -5.63 -19.58 49.27
C GLN A 302 -5.23 -20.39 50.52
N PHE A 303 -4.90 -21.68 50.35
CA PHE A 303 -4.45 -22.53 51.46
C PHE A 303 -3.09 -22.11 52.02
N ILE A 304 -2.16 -21.70 51.16
CA ILE A 304 -0.84 -21.17 51.56
C ILE A 304 -0.99 -19.81 52.25
N SER A 305 -1.89 -18.95 51.77
CA SER A 305 -2.14 -17.63 52.39
C SER A 305 -2.75 -17.69 53.80
N LYS A 306 -3.45 -18.78 54.15
CA LYS A 306 -4.04 -18.99 55.48
C LYS A 306 -3.07 -19.59 56.52
N ARG A 307 -1.85 -19.94 56.10
CA ARG A 307 -0.83 -20.60 56.93
C ARG A 307 0.35 -19.69 57.32
N ASN A 308 0.33 -18.44 56.84
CA ASN A 308 1.14 -17.32 57.31
C ASN A 308 0.23 -16.31 58.02
#